data_AF-A0A5J4WXN2-F1
#
_entry.id   AF-A0A5J4WXN2-F1
#
_cell.length_a   1.000
_cell.length_b   1.000
_cell.length_c   1.000
_cell.angle_alpha   90.00
_cell.angle_beta   90.00
_cell.angle_gamma   90.00
#
_symmetry.space_group_name_H-M   'P 1'
#
loop_
_entity.id
_entity.type
_entity.pdbx_description
1 polymer ?
#
loop_
_entity_poly.entity_id
_entity_poly.type
_entity_poly.pdbx_seq_one_letter_code
_entity_poly.pdbx_strand_id
1 'polypeptide(L)'
;MTDLEAFETCGGLQNSKLTRNCIMSKLLLIIALAVFSFARPRPVVKAADPAYIYFDSQKIVEDKVVIQYAEIDGDSGFTQKVKITDITPIRENVTTAETSYTAFATGTFDNLKTSKAFTTGCALVASIHSEGTYGFYGYAALAIKGLDIAPSITGLVKFGPSEINYGGVPETETSDYYDNVTLTKTCDSKVYEIDYLTYGLNTYGIYSDECISNKGIPEAIPTACEITEDPVPDSNAQAAFTSTLKGYREGFFFKVTPATLKDLLIRFGPLITYSSDRYSNVYRLLVGWDAGKWVVVKASGDTYVLDKTENVETTGTFDGIVILDTDAILCKEITAETPKELCSCPSKDDKEAYDADPRTKDKKTGICAAGTMRAAWAVVVAVLAVPALSLFW
;
A
#
# COMPACT_ATOMS: atom_id res chain seq x y z
N MET A 1 0.48 28.65 -40.51
CA MET A 1 0.13 29.60 -41.58
C MET A 1 -1.35 29.42 -41.80
N THR A 2 -2.27 30.34 -41.54
CA THR A 2 -2.33 31.82 -41.40
C THR A 2 -3.85 32.00 -41.15
N ASP A 3 -4.44 32.72 -40.21
CA ASP A 3 -4.11 33.97 -39.54
C ASP A 3 -4.83 33.99 -38.18
N LEU A 4 -4.09 34.35 -37.13
CA LEU A 4 -4.61 34.62 -35.80
C LEU A 4 -4.31 36.11 -35.51
N GLU A 5 -4.76 36.97 -36.42
CA GLU A 5 -4.65 38.43 -36.32
C GLU A 5 -6.01 39.06 -36.60
N ALA A 6 -6.84 39.17 -35.56
CA ALA A 6 -7.96 40.10 -35.53
C ALA A 6 -8.45 40.31 -34.09
N PHE A 7 -7.56 40.82 -33.22
CA PHE A 7 -7.98 41.32 -31.90
C PHE A 7 -7.34 42.67 -31.55
N GLU A 8 -7.13 43.52 -32.55
CA GLU A 8 -6.87 44.94 -32.35
C GLU A 8 -7.90 45.76 -33.11
N THR A 9 -8.81 46.38 -32.37
CA THR A 9 -9.27 47.78 -32.50
C THR A 9 -10.65 47.95 -31.85
N CYS A 10 -10.64 48.31 -30.57
CA CYS A 10 -11.77 49.01 -29.93
C CYS A 10 -11.30 50.36 -29.38
N GLY A 11 -10.36 51.00 -30.08
CA GLY A 11 -9.94 52.38 -29.83
C GLY A 11 -10.55 53.29 -30.89
N GLY A 12 -11.64 53.97 -30.56
CA GLY A 12 -12.11 55.11 -31.36
C GLY A 12 -13.55 55.03 -31.90
N LEU A 13 -14.55 54.71 -31.08
CA LEU A 13 -15.95 55.02 -31.41
C LEU A 13 -16.68 55.58 -30.18
N GLN A 14 -16.93 56.89 -30.19
CA GLN A 14 -17.67 57.67 -29.17
C GLN A 14 -19.20 57.40 -29.18
N ASN A 15 -19.65 56.23 -29.62
CA ASN A 15 -21.06 55.89 -29.65
C ASN A 15 -21.38 54.88 -28.53
N SER A 16 -22.04 55.38 -27.47
CA SER A 16 -22.26 54.69 -26.19
C SER A 16 -23.00 53.35 -26.27
N LYS A 17 -23.69 53.07 -27.38
CA LYS A 17 -24.37 51.79 -27.62
C LYS A 17 -23.45 50.67 -28.13
N LEU A 18 -22.43 50.98 -28.94
CA LEU A 18 -21.52 49.96 -29.47
C LEU A 18 -20.48 49.51 -28.43
N THR A 19 -20.00 50.43 -27.59
CA THR A 19 -19.06 50.14 -26.50
C THR A 19 -19.68 49.20 -25.45
N ARG A 20 -20.99 49.32 -25.22
CA ARG A 20 -21.72 48.46 -24.27
C ARG A 20 -21.75 47.00 -24.72
N ASN A 21 -21.95 46.75 -26.02
CA ASN A 21 -22.00 45.39 -26.57
C ASN A 21 -20.62 44.70 -26.56
N CYS A 22 -19.54 45.46 -26.76
CA CYS A 22 -18.19 44.88 -26.74
C CYS A 22 -17.72 44.53 -25.32
N ILE A 23 -18.08 45.35 -24.32
CA ILE A 23 -17.83 45.05 -22.90
C ILE A 23 -18.66 43.84 -22.46
N MET A 24 -19.92 43.75 -22.88
CA MET A 24 -20.81 42.66 -22.50
C MET A 24 -20.37 41.30 -23.10
N SER A 25 -19.83 41.29 -24.33
CA SER A 25 -19.28 40.07 -24.95
C SER A 25 -18.01 39.57 -24.25
N LYS A 26 -17.08 40.47 -23.88
CA LYS A 26 -15.89 40.09 -23.09
C LYS A 26 -16.27 39.59 -21.69
N LEU A 27 -17.25 40.23 -21.04
CA LEU A 27 -17.73 39.81 -19.73
C LEU A 27 -18.42 38.43 -19.80
N LEU A 28 -19.22 38.16 -20.83
CA LEU A 28 -19.83 36.85 -21.07
C LEU A 28 -18.79 35.76 -21.34
N LEU A 29 -17.72 36.06 -22.07
CA LEU A 29 -16.63 35.09 -22.31
C LEU A 29 -15.87 34.77 -21.02
N ILE A 30 -15.58 35.78 -20.18
CA ILE A 30 -14.93 35.59 -18.88
C ILE A 30 -15.82 34.80 -17.93
N ILE A 31 -17.13 35.09 -17.88
CA ILE A 31 -18.10 34.33 -17.08
C ILE A 31 -18.24 32.91 -17.62
N ALA A 32 -18.28 32.70 -18.93
CA ALA A 32 -18.34 31.35 -19.51
C ALA A 32 -17.06 30.55 -19.19
N LEU A 33 -15.87 31.14 -19.32
CA LEU A 33 -14.60 30.51 -18.95
C LEU A 33 -14.52 30.23 -17.44
N ALA A 34 -15.03 31.12 -16.59
CA ALA A 34 -15.13 30.88 -15.16
C ALA A 34 -16.13 29.74 -14.85
N VAL A 35 -17.30 29.70 -15.48
CA VAL A 35 -18.28 28.64 -15.30
C VAL A 35 -17.74 27.29 -15.81
N PHE A 36 -16.99 27.24 -16.91
CA PHE A 36 -16.30 26.03 -17.37
C PHE A 36 -15.12 25.62 -16.48
N SER A 37 -14.49 26.57 -15.78
CA SER A 37 -13.47 26.30 -14.74
C SER A 37 -14.08 25.68 -13.48
N PHE A 38 -15.27 26.11 -13.07
CA PHE A 38 -15.95 25.62 -11.86
C PHE A 38 -16.91 24.44 -12.11
N ALA A 39 -17.25 24.16 -13.36
CA ALA A 39 -18.08 23.01 -13.76
C ALA A 39 -17.24 21.84 -14.27
N ARG A 40 -16.06 21.59 -13.69
CA ARG A 40 -15.52 20.23 -13.74
C ARG A 40 -16.46 19.38 -12.89
N PRO A 41 -17.28 18.48 -13.47
CA PRO A 41 -18.03 17.54 -12.66
C PRO A 41 -17.01 16.88 -11.72
N ARG A 42 -17.33 16.80 -10.41
CA ARG A 42 -16.58 15.93 -9.51
C ARG A 42 -16.40 14.61 -10.25
N PRO A 43 -15.17 14.08 -10.39
CA PRO A 43 -14.97 12.82 -11.07
C PRO A 43 -15.97 11.85 -10.47
N VAL A 44 -16.94 11.42 -11.29
CA VAL A 44 -17.83 10.34 -10.90
C VAL A 44 -16.88 9.18 -10.74
N VAL A 45 -16.59 8.81 -9.49
CA VAL A 45 -15.72 7.68 -9.14
C VAL A 45 -16.16 6.53 -10.03
N LYS A 46 -15.38 6.21 -11.08
CA LYS A 46 -15.75 5.03 -11.88
C LYS A 46 -15.65 3.85 -10.95
N ALA A 47 -16.58 2.92 -11.09
CA ALA A 47 -16.48 1.66 -10.38
C ALA A 47 -15.09 1.05 -10.66
N ALA A 48 -14.34 0.75 -9.60
CA ALA A 48 -13.07 0.05 -9.70
C ALA A 48 -13.23 -1.21 -10.57
N ASP A 49 -12.28 -1.40 -11.49
CA ASP A 49 -12.26 -2.54 -12.41
C ASP A 49 -11.89 -3.83 -11.64
N PRO A 50 -12.75 -4.86 -11.65
CA PRO A 50 -12.52 -6.11 -10.93
C PRO A 50 -11.37 -6.96 -11.49
N ALA A 51 -10.75 -6.58 -12.61
CA ALA A 51 -9.59 -7.25 -13.17
C ALA A 51 -8.25 -6.83 -12.52
N TYR A 52 -8.26 -5.85 -11.63
CA TYR A 52 -7.06 -5.23 -11.05
C TYR A 52 -6.99 -5.33 -9.53
N ILE A 53 -5.76 -5.33 -9.03
CA ILE A 53 -5.42 -5.05 -7.63
C ILE A 53 -4.90 -3.61 -7.57
N TYR A 54 -5.39 -2.84 -6.60
CA TYR A 54 -5.06 -1.43 -6.38
C TYR A 54 -4.23 -1.29 -5.11
N PHE A 55 -3.24 -0.40 -5.10
CA PHE A 55 -2.37 -0.21 -3.95
C PHE A 55 -1.63 1.13 -4.00
N ASP A 56 -1.15 1.59 -2.85
CA ASP A 56 -0.27 2.74 -2.76
C ASP A 56 1.20 2.33 -2.87
N SER A 57 1.92 3.02 -3.75
CA SER A 57 3.32 2.70 -4.06
C SER A 57 4.35 3.44 -3.20
N GLN A 58 3.90 4.42 -2.41
CA GLN A 58 4.77 5.31 -1.65
C GLN A 58 5.45 4.59 -0.49
N LYS A 59 6.75 4.79 -0.29
CA LYS A 59 7.52 4.19 0.82
C LYS A 59 7.68 5.16 1.99
N ILE A 60 8.02 4.62 3.16
CA ILE A 60 8.39 5.45 4.32
C ILE A 60 9.74 6.11 4.03
N VAL A 61 9.80 7.44 4.14
CA VAL A 61 11.00 8.25 4.06
C VAL A 61 11.04 9.14 5.30
N GLU A 62 12.10 9.03 6.10
CA GLU A 62 12.27 9.83 7.34
C GLU A 62 11.05 9.74 8.29
N ASP A 63 10.48 8.54 8.45
CA ASP A 63 9.29 8.26 9.27
C ASP A 63 7.98 8.88 8.75
N LYS A 64 7.94 9.27 7.48
CA LYS A 64 6.77 9.86 6.81
C LYS A 64 6.45 9.13 5.51
N VAL A 65 5.19 9.17 5.11
CA VAL A 65 4.76 8.82 3.75
C VAL A 65 4.23 10.07 3.09
N VAL A 66 4.62 10.31 1.84
CA VAL A 66 4.12 11.44 1.05
C VAL A 66 3.42 10.91 -0.19
N ILE A 67 2.10 11.08 -0.25
CA ILE A 67 1.25 10.67 -1.37
C ILE A 67 0.97 11.90 -2.23
N GLN A 68 1.40 11.90 -3.48
CA GLN A 68 1.13 13.02 -4.38
C GLN A 68 -0.29 12.91 -4.93
N TYR A 69 -1.11 13.93 -4.71
CA TYR A 69 -2.51 13.95 -5.16
C TYR A 69 -2.63 13.71 -6.67
N ALA A 70 -1.69 14.22 -7.46
CA ALA A 70 -1.65 14.02 -8.91
C ALA A 70 -1.39 12.57 -9.35
N GLU A 71 -0.85 11.71 -8.46
CA GLU A 71 -0.60 10.29 -8.72
C GLU A 71 -1.80 9.42 -8.36
N ILE A 72 -2.77 9.94 -7.62
CA ILE A 72 -3.95 9.19 -7.19
C ILE A 72 -4.85 8.96 -8.40
N ASP A 73 -5.12 7.69 -8.69
CA ASP A 73 -6.14 7.32 -9.67
C ASP A 73 -7.50 7.70 -9.09
N GLY A 74 -8.06 8.82 -9.57
CA GLY A 74 -9.30 9.41 -9.07
C GLY A 74 -10.53 8.49 -9.14
N ASP A 75 -10.44 7.35 -9.84
CA ASP A 75 -11.49 6.33 -9.85
C ASP A 75 -11.36 5.33 -8.69
N SER A 76 -10.16 5.17 -8.11
CA SER A 76 -9.88 4.15 -7.10
C SER A 76 -9.40 4.69 -5.74
N GLY A 77 -8.83 5.90 -5.71
CA GLY A 77 -8.18 6.46 -4.52
C GLY A 77 -6.76 5.95 -4.28
N PHE A 78 -6.23 5.06 -5.13
CA PHE A 78 -4.88 4.50 -5.02
C PHE A 78 -3.94 5.07 -6.06
N THR A 79 -2.64 5.03 -5.79
CA THR A 79 -1.63 5.54 -6.74
C THR A 79 -1.16 4.53 -7.79
N GLN A 80 -1.42 3.24 -7.60
CA GLN A 80 -1.06 2.20 -8.55
C GLN A 80 -2.13 1.12 -8.67
N LYS A 81 -2.06 0.39 -9.79
CA LYS A 81 -2.82 -0.84 -10.01
C LYS A 81 -2.06 -1.82 -10.89
N VAL A 82 -2.37 -3.09 -10.72
CA VAL A 82 -1.78 -4.20 -11.45
C VAL A 82 -2.87 -5.19 -11.84
N LYS A 83 -2.80 -5.73 -13.05
CA LYS A 83 -3.80 -6.70 -13.51
C LYS A 83 -3.57 -8.03 -12.79
N ILE A 84 -4.64 -8.65 -12.28
CA ILE A 84 -4.55 -9.92 -11.52
C ILE A 84 -3.83 -11.00 -12.32
N THR A 85 -4.10 -11.08 -13.63
CA THR A 85 -3.52 -12.10 -14.51
C THR A 85 -2.01 -11.97 -14.73
N ASP A 86 -1.44 -10.79 -14.44
CA ASP A 86 -0.02 -10.50 -14.70
C ASP A 86 0.88 -10.92 -13.52
N ILE A 87 0.26 -11.34 -12.41
CA ILE A 87 0.93 -11.75 -11.18
C ILE A 87 1.05 -13.27 -11.15
N THR A 88 2.28 -13.78 -11.12
CA THR A 88 2.53 -15.23 -11.07
C THR A 88 1.93 -15.84 -9.80
N PRO A 89 1.22 -16.97 -9.89
CA PRO A 89 0.65 -17.57 -8.70
C PRO A 89 1.69 -18.18 -7.76
N ILE A 90 1.49 -18.08 -6.44
CA ILE A 90 2.35 -18.78 -5.47
C ILE A 90 2.31 -20.32 -5.63
N ARG A 91 1.27 -20.86 -6.28
CA ARG A 91 1.10 -22.28 -6.61
C ARG A 91 0.75 -22.46 -8.09
N GLU A 92 1.75 -22.74 -8.93
CA GLU A 92 1.55 -22.85 -10.39
C GLU A 92 0.75 -24.07 -10.85
N ASN A 93 0.72 -25.15 -10.05
CA ASN A 93 0.07 -26.42 -10.42
C ASN A 93 -1.38 -26.54 -9.92
N VAL A 94 -1.99 -25.44 -9.47
CA VAL A 94 -3.36 -25.43 -8.93
C VAL A 94 -4.23 -24.54 -9.80
N THR A 95 -5.48 -24.96 -10.02
CA THR A 95 -6.46 -24.17 -10.79
C THR A 95 -7.74 -23.97 -9.98
N THR A 96 -8.57 -23.03 -10.41
CA THR A 96 -9.88 -22.76 -9.77
C THR A 96 -10.88 -23.91 -9.95
N ALA A 97 -10.58 -24.88 -10.82
CA ALA A 97 -11.41 -26.05 -11.08
C ALA A 97 -11.26 -27.17 -10.03
N GLU A 98 -10.22 -27.10 -9.19
CA GLU A 98 -10.00 -28.08 -8.12
C GLU A 98 -11.16 -28.08 -7.11
N THR A 99 -11.53 -29.28 -6.64
CA THR A 99 -12.61 -29.44 -5.65
C THR A 99 -12.25 -28.85 -4.29
N SER A 100 -10.95 -28.81 -3.98
CA SER A 100 -10.41 -28.25 -2.74
C SER A 100 -9.02 -27.63 -2.98
N TYR A 101 -8.71 -26.62 -2.18
CA TYR A 101 -7.41 -25.97 -2.12
C TYR A 101 -7.29 -25.26 -0.78
N THR A 102 -6.10 -25.31 -0.18
CA THR A 102 -5.74 -24.46 0.95
C THR A 102 -4.35 -23.90 0.73
N ALA A 103 -4.13 -22.64 1.12
CA ALA A 103 -2.84 -21.96 0.92
C ALA A 103 -1.69 -22.63 1.69
N PHE A 104 -2.02 -23.38 2.75
CA PHE A 104 -1.11 -24.16 3.58
C PHE A 104 -1.82 -25.41 4.12
N ALA A 105 -1.06 -26.34 4.72
CA ALA A 105 -1.60 -27.57 5.27
C ALA A 105 -2.45 -27.30 6.52
N THR A 106 -3.73 -27.66 6.50
CA THR A 106 -4.67 -27.37 7.60
C THR A 106 -4.71 -28.46 8.68
N GLY A 107 -4.10 -29.63 8.45
CA GLY A 107 -4.14 -30.75 9.41
C GLY A 107 -3.46 -30.46 10.76
N THR A 108 -2.60 -29.44 10.80
CA THR A 108 -1.89 -28.98 12.00
C THR A 108 -2.22 -27.52 12.34
N PHE A 109 -3.38 -27.04 11.91
CA PHE A 109 -3.76 -25.62 12.03
C PHE A 109 -3.64 -25.10 13.47
N ASP A 110 -4.12 -25.86 14.45
CA ASP A 110 -4.12 -25.48 15.87
C ASP A 110 -2.69 -25.39 16.47
N ASN A 111 -1.71 -25.99 15.79
CA ASN A 111 -0.30 -25.97 16.24
C ASN A 111 0.47 -24.77 15.70
N LEU A 112 -0.05 -24.09 14.67
CA LEU A 112 0.60 -22.92 14.06
C LEU A 112 0.75 -21.81 15.09
N LYS A 113 1.87 -21.09 15.06
CA LYS A 113 2.13 -19.98 15.99
C LYS A 113 1.07 -18.88 15.87
N THR A 114 0.62 -18.59 14.65
CA THR A 114 -0.46 -17.62 14.41
C THR A 114 -1.80 -18.03 15.03
N SER A 115 -2.11 -19.33 15.10
CA SER A 115 -3.41 -19.83 15.58
C SER A 115 -3.52 -19.91 17.11
N LYS A 116 -2.37 -19.94 17.80
CA LYS A 116 -2.30 -19.98 19.26
C LYS A 116 -2.63 -18.62 19.86
N ALA A 117 -2.89 -18.63 21.17
CA ALA A 117 -3.13 -17.42 21.96
C ALA A 117 -2.00 -16.40 21.73
N PHE A 118 -2.36 -15.19 21.29
CA PHE A 118 -1.39 -14.13 21.09
C PHE A 118 -0.86 -13.58 22.43
N THR A 119 0.35 -13.02 22.42
CA THR A 119 0.92 -12.38 23.61
C THR A 119 0.09 -11.15 24.01
N THR A 120 -0.48 -11.16 25.22
CA THR A 120 -1.32 -10.06 25.74
C THR A 120 -0.50 -8.91 26.33
N GLY A 121 -1.03 -7.68 26.28
CA GLY A 121 -0.42 -6.49 26.88
C GLY A 121 -0.68 -5.19 26.10
N CYS A 122 -1.00 -5.31 24.81
CA CYS A 122 -1.33 -4.19 23.93
C CYS A 122 -2.74 -4.37 23.36
N ALA A 123 -3.67 -3.47 23.67
CA ALA A 123 -5.08 -3.60 23.27
C ALA A 123 -5.27 -3.56 21.73
N LEU A 124 -4.40 -2.83 21.03
CA LEU A 124 -4.32 -2.80 19.57
C LEU A 124 -4.15 -4.21 18.96
N VAL A 125 -3.33 -5.06 19.57
CA VAL A 125 -3.10 -6.44 19.09
C VAL A 125 -4.39 -7.25 19.16
N ALA A 126 -5.16 -7.10 20.23
CA ALA A 126 -6.44 -7.79 20.37
C ALA A 126 -7.47 -7.31 19.34
N SER A 127 -7.52 -6.02 19.02
CA SER A 127 -8.38 -5.48 17.95
C SER A 127 -8.03 -6.08 16.60
N ILE A 128 -6.75 -6.00 16.22
CA ILE A 128 -6.21 -6.52 14.96
C ILE A 128 -6.38 -8.04 14.86
N HIS A 129 -6.29 -8.76 15.98
CA HIS A 129 -6.61 -10.19 16.04
C HIS A 129 -8.09 -10.44 15.76
N SER A 130 -8.99 -9.70 16.42
CA SER A 130 -10.44 -9.86 16.24
C SER A 130 -10.93 -9.53 14.82
N GLU A 131 -10.27 -8.59 14.14
CA GLU A 131 -10.54 -8.21 12.75
C GLU A 131 -9.96 -9.19 11.73
N GLY A 132 -9.08 -10.10 12.18
CA GLY A 132 -8.43 -11.12 11.35
C GLY A 132 -7.12 -10.67 10.71
N THR A 133 -6.74 -9.39 10.80
CA THR A 133 -5.49 -8.87 10.22
C THR A 133 -4.23 -9.48 10.86
N TYR A 134 -4.27 -9.82 12.16
CA TYR A 134 -3.19 -10.61 12.79
C TYR A 134 -3.02 -11.96 12.07
N GLY A 135 -4.11 -12.71 11.93
CA GLY A 135 -4.13 -13.97 11.20
C GLY A 135 -3.65 -13.81 9.76
N PHE A 136 -4.13 -12.77 9.07
CA PHE A 136 -3.80 -12.48 7.68
C PHE A 136 -2.29 -12.37 7.44
N TYR A 137 -1.57 -11.59 8.26
CA TYR A 137 -0.11 -11.48 8.12
C TYR A 137 0.62 -12.77 8.49
N GLY A 138 0.22 -13.45 9.57
CA GLY A 138 0.86 -14.69 10.01
C GLY A 138 0.72 -15.83 9.00
N TYR A 139 -0.50 -16.05 8.49
CA TYR A 139 -0.75 -17.08 7.49
C TYR A 139 -0.21 -16.71 6.11
N ALA A 140 -0.14 -15.42 5.75
CA ALA A 140 0.54 -14.99 4.53
C ALA A 140 2.04 -15.30 4.58
N ALA A 141 2.70 -15.06 5.72
CA ALA A 141 4.09 -15.45 5.92
C ALA A 141 4.30 -16.96 5.73
N LEU A 142 3.37 -17.78 6.26
CA LEU A 142 3.41 -19.23 6.08
C LEU A 142 3.18 -19.64 4.62
N ALA A 143 2.16 -19.10 3.96
CA ALA A 143 1.80 -19.50 2.60
C ALA A 143 2.83 -19.07 1.55
N ILE A 144 3.35 -17.84 1.68
CA ILE A 144 4.25 -17.22 0.69
C ILE A 144 5.71 -17.58 0.96
N LYS A 145 6.13 -17.60 2.22
CA LYS A 145 7.53 -17.77 2.62
C LYS A 145 7.81 -19.08 3.35
N GLY A 146 6.79 -19.87 3.69
CA GLY A 146 6.95 -21.11 4.45
C GLY A 146 7.31 -20.88 5.92
N LEU A 147 7.10 -19.68 6.45
CA LEU A 147 7.50 -19.29 7.80
C LEU A 147 6.29 -19.26 8.73
N ASP A 148 6.26 -20.17 9.71
CA ASP A 148 5.26 -20.18 10.78
C ASP A 148 5.66 -19.20 11.90
N ILE A 149 4.96 -18.07 11.97
CA ILE A 149 5.24 -16.99 12.93
C ILE A 149 3.96 -16.59 13.69
N ALA A 150 4.12 -16.16 14.93
CA ALA A 150 3.15 -15.30 15.58
C ALA A 150 3.54 -13.85 15.24
N PRO A 151 2.73 -13.07 14.51
CA PRO A 151 3.14 -11.76 14.01
C PRO A 151 3.29 -10.71 15.12
N SER A 152 4.41 -9.97 15.10
CA SER A 152 4.61 -8.78 15.93
C SER A 152 3.93 -7.55 15.32
N ILE A 153 2.72 -7.27 15.80
CA ILE A 153 1.96 -6.09 15.40
C ILE A 153 2.53 -4.83 16.03
N THR A 154 2.99 -4.89 17.28
CA THR A 154 3.64 -3.77 17.95
C THR A 154 4.95 -3.37 17.27
N GLY A 155 5.69 -4.35 16.73
CA GLY A 155 6.82 -4.13 15.85
C GLY A 155 6.42 -3.37 14.60
N LEU A 156 5.39 -3.84 13.86
CA LEU A 156 4.90 -3.14 12.68
C LEU A 156 4.49 -1.69 12.96
N VAL A 157 3.79 -1.43 14.07
CA VAL A 157 3.42 -0.07 14.48
C VAL A 157 4.65 0.80 14.76
N LYS A 158 5.67 0.24 15.43
CA LYS A 158 6.93 0.95 15.67
C LYS A 158 7.62 1.36 14.36
N PHE A 159 7.66 0.43 13.41
CA PHE A 159 8.29 0.58 12.11
C PHE A 159 7.47 1.37 11.09
N GLY A 160 6.16 1.48 11.30
CA GLY A 160 5.26 2.27 10.48
C GLY A 160 5.59 3.77 10.54
N PRO A 161 5.01 4.58 9.64
CA PRO A 161 5.22 6.01 9.64
C PRO A 161 4.56 6.68 10.86
N SER A 162 5.04 7.87 11.19
CA SER A 162 4.39 8.79 12.14
C SER A 162 3.53 9.85 11.45
N GLU A 163 3.68 10.03 10.13
CA GLU A 163 2.89 10.98 9.35
C GLU A 163 2.54 10.44 7.96
N ILE A 164 1.31 10.69 7.52
CA ILE A 164 0.87 10.57 6.13
C ILE A 164 0.59 11.97 5.61
N ASN A 165 1.27 12.38 4.56
CA ASN A 165 1.14 13.71 3.98
C ASN A 165 0.65 13.63 2.54
N TYR A 166 -0.34 14.44 2.19
CA TYR A 166 -0.82 14.56 0.81
C TYR A 166 -0.21 15.79 0.14
N GLY A 167 0.65 15.55 -0.85
CA GLY A 167 1.33 16.59 -1.61
C GLY A 167 0.49 17.08 -2.79
N GLY A 168 0.48 18.40 -3.02
CA GLY A 168 -0.11 18.98 -4.23
C GLY A 168 -1.64 18.92 -4.30
N VAL A 169 -2.32 18.79 -3.15
CA VAL A 169 -3.78 18.84 -3.06
C VAL A 169 -4.29 20.23 -3.48
N PRO A 170 -5.15 20.36 -4.50
CA PRO A 170 -5.69 21.66 -4.92
C PRO A 170 -6.58 22.28 -3.84
N GLU A 171 -6.59 23.61 -3.71
CA GLU A 171 -7.50 24.33 -2.79
C GLU A 171 -8.99 24.06 -3.06
N THR A 172 -9.33 23.60 -4.25
CA THR A 172 -10.70 23.21 -4.62
C THR A 172 -11.10 21.83 -4.12
N GLU A 173 -10.14 21.01 -3.70
CA GLU A 173 -10.42 19.74 -3.02
C GLU A 173 -10.83 20.04 -1.59
N THR A 174 -11.99 19.54 -1.19
CA THR A 174 -12.61 19.83 0.12
C THR A 174 -12.83 18.57 0.94
N SER A 175 -12.45 17.41 0.41
CA SER A 175 -12.53 16.14 1.13
C SER A 175 -11.44 16.09 2.21
N ASP A 176 -11.86 15.82 3.45
CA ASP A 176 -11.00 15.58 4.61
C ASP A 176 -10.13 14.32 4.43
N TYR A 177 -10.54 13.41 3.54
CA TYR A 177 -9.74 12.25 3.14
C TYR A 177 -8.28 12.59 2.74
N TYR A 178 -8.04 13.77 2.16
CA TYR A 178 -6.70 14.19 1.72
C TYR A 178 -5.99 15.11 2.74
N ASP A 179 -6.50 15.19 3.97
CA ASP A 179 -5.81 15.91 5.04
C ASP A 179 -4.59 15.12 5.51
N ASN A 180 -3.54 15.84 5.93
CA ASN A 180 -2.37 15.20 6.52
C ASN A 180 -2.74 14.54 7.85
N VAL A 181 -2.28 13.32 8.04
CA VAL A 181 -2.58 12.50 9.23
C VAL A 181 -1.33 12.34 10.07
N THR A 182 -1.44 12.66 11.37
CA THR A 182 -0.40 12.33 12.36
C THR A 182 -0.76 11.03 13.04
N LEU A 183 0.13 10.04 12.96
CA LEU A 183 -0.07 8.72 13.53
C LEU A 183 0.62 8.62 14.89
N THR A 184 -0.19 8.47 15.94
CA THR A 184 0.34 8.24 17.28
C THR A 184 0.63 6.75 17.46
N LYS A 185 1.91 6.37 17.55
CA LYS A 185 2.33 4.98 17.79
C LYS A 185 1.96 4.55 19.21
N THR A 186 0.81 3.88 19.36
CA THR A 186 0.24 3.52 20.66
C THR A 186 -0.40 2.13 20.65
N CYS A 187 -0.66 1.59 21.84
CA CYS A 187 -1.41 0.37 22.04
C CYS A 187 -2.94 0.57 22.11
N ASP A 188 -3.41 1.80 21.94
CA ASP A 188 -4.84 2.13 21.89
C ASP A 188 -5.38 1.95 20.45
N SER A 189 -6.24 0.94 20.25
CA SER A 189 -6.86 0.66 18.95
C SER A 189 -7.82 1.72 18.46
N LYS A 190 -8.26 2.64 19.33
CA LYS A 190 -9.14 3.75 18.93
C LYS A 190 -8.36 4.93 18.37
N VAL A 191 -7.04 4.92 18.54
CA VAL A 191 -6.16 6.05 18.23
C VAL A 191 -5.25 5.74 17.05
N TYR A 192 -4.80 4.48 16.91
CA TYR A 192 -3.96 4.09 15.78
C TYR A 192 -4.80 3.64 14.57
N GLU A 193 -4.55 4.23 13.41
CA GLU A 193 -5.19 3.85 12.14
C GLU A 193 -4.51 2.60 11.56
N ILE A 194 -5.23 1.47 11.60
CA ILE A 194 -4.74 0.13 11.21
C ILE A 194 -4.39 0.08 9.72
N ASP A 195 -5.06 0.88 8.90
CA ASP A 195 -4.90 0.93 7.44
C ASP A 195 -3.46 1.30 7.00
N TYR A 196 -2.66 1.90 7.89
CA TYR A 196 -1.28 2.30 7.59
C TYR A 196 -0.22 1.26 7.97
N LEU A 197 -0.59 0.11 8.54
CA LEU A 197 0.34 -0.99 8.83
C LEU A 197 1.05 -1.50 7.57
N THR A 198 0.38 -1.42 6.42
CA THR A 198 0.90 -1.80 5.10
C THR A 198 2.23 -1.10 4.76
N TYR A 199 2.43 0.15 5.19
CA TYR A 199 3.68 0.88 4.95
C TYR A 199 4.85 0.33 5.77
N GLY A 200 4.58 -0.04 7.03
CA GLY A 200 5.54 -0.72 7.90
C GLY A 200 5.91 -2.10 7.34
N LEU A 201 4.89 -2.86 6.91
CA LEU A 201 5.07 -4.16 6.26
C LEU A 201 5.97 -4.07 5.03
N ASN A 202 5.72 -3.10 4.14
CA ASN A 202 6.54 -2.95 2.94
C ASN A 202 8.00 -2.61 3.25
N THR A 203 8.20 -1.63 4.13
CA THR A 203 9.52 -1.05 4.34
C THR A 203 10.41 -1.97 5.18
N TYR A 204 9.84 -2.59 6.21
CA TYR A 204 10.59 -3.33 7.22
C TYR A 204 10.24 -4.82 7.26
N GLY A 205 9.12 -5.23 6.67
CA GLY A 205 8.57 -6.57 6.85
C GLY A 205 7.94 -6.75 8.23
N ILE A 206 7.51 -7.96 8.50
CA ILE A 206 6.94 -8.36 9.78
C ILE A 206 7.89 -9.31 10.52
N TYR A 207 8.01 -9.11 11.82
CA TYR A 207 8.82 -9.95 12.72
C TYR A 207 7.92 -10.90 13.52
N SER A 208 8.51 -11.97 14.05
CA SER A 208 7.84 -12.82 15.05
C SER A 208 7.67 -12.07 16.38
N ASP A 209 6.61 -12.35 17.13
CA ASP A 209 6.38 -11.77 18.46
C ASP A 209 7.36 -12.30 19.52
N GLU A 210 7.94 -13.48 19.28
CA GLU A 210 9.10 -14.03 20.01
C GLU A 210 10.32 -13.11 19.90
N CYS A 211 10.42 -12.35 18.80
CA CYS A 211 11.49 -11.38 18.59
C CYS A 211 11.12 -9.99 19.12
N ILE A 212 9.93 -9.50 18.74
CA ILE A 212 9.43 -8.19 19.15
C ILE A 212 8.08 -8.40 19.82
N SER A 213 8.07 -8.36 21.15
CA SER A 213 6.88 -8.71 21.93
C SER A 213 5.67 -7.83 21.64
N ASN A 214 4.51 -8.46 21.52
CA ASN A 214 3.20 -7.79 21.42
C ASN A 214 2.71 -7.18 22.76
N LYS A 215 3.51 -7.20 23.83
CA LYS A 215 3.16 -6.62 25.14
C LYS A 215 3.05 -5.09 25.13
N GLY A 216 3.72 -4.43 24.21
CA GLY A 216 3.74 -2.97 24.11
C GLY A 216 4.50 -2.50 22.87
N ILE A 217 4.31 -1.24 22.48
CA ILE A 217 5.12 -0.64 21.42
C ILE A 217 6.57 -0.51 21.93
N PRO A 218 7.56 -1.12 21.26
CA PRO A 218 8.93 -1.08 21.75
C PRO A 218 9.51 0.35 21.68
N GLU A 219 10.25 0.75 22.72
CA GLU A 219 10.91 2.07 22.78
C GLU A 219 12.00 2.19 21.72
N ALA A 220 12.77 1.11 21.52
CA ALA A 220 13.82 1.02 20.53
C ALA A 220 13.59 -0.18 19.60
N ILE A 221 14.09 -0.06 18.37
CA ILE A 221 14.13 -1.16 17.42
C ILE A 221 15.24 -2.11 17.89
N PRO A 222 14.93 -3.38 18.23
CA PRO A 222 15.96 -4.32 18.62
C PRO A 222 16.92 -4.56 17.46
N THR A 223 18.21 -4.72 17.76
CA THR A 223 19.26 -5.00 16.77
C THR A 223 19.50 -6.50 16.57
N ALA A 224 18.93 -7.34 17.44
CA ALA A 224 18.92 -8.80 17.36
C ALA A 224 17.67 -9.35 18.11
N CYS A 225 17.21 -10.55 17.75
CA CYS A 225 16.23 -11.28 18.57
C CYS A 225 17.00 -12.10 19.60
N GLU A 226 16.76 -11.86 20.88
CA GLU A 226 17.19 -12.79 21.92
C GLU A 226 16.10 -13.86 22.06
N ILE A 227 16.15 -14.92 21.24
CA ILE A 227 15.31 -16.09 21.52
C ILE A 227 15.87 -16.77 22.77
N THR A 228 15.09 -16.80 23.85
CA THR A 228 15.50 -17.37 25.13
C THR A 228 15.19 -18.85 25.29
N GLU A 229 14.67 -19.52 24.25
CA GLU A 229 14.43 -20.98 24.28
C GLU A 229 15.61 -21.73 23.67
N ASP A 230 15.99 -22.84 24.32
CA ASP A 230 17.10 -23.71 23.89
C ASP A 230 16.97 -24.02 22.39
N PRO A 231 18.04 -23.83 21.60
CA PRO A 231 17.98 -24.06 20.17
C PRO A 231 17.59 -25.51 19.92
N VAL A 232 16.46 -25.71 19.23
CA VAL A 232 16.17 -26.99 18.58
C VAL A 232 17.38 -27.29 17.69
N PRO A 233 18.07 -28.44 17.86
CA PRO A 233 19.39 -28.67 17.29
C PRO A 233 19.46 -28.77 15.76
N ASP A 234 18.39 -28.41 15.05
CA ASP A 234 18.32 -28.41 13.58
C ASP A 234 17.67 -27.15 12.96
N SER A 235 17.40 -26.09 13.73
CA SER A 235 16.89 -24.83 13.17
C SER A 235 17.90 -23.70 13.34
N ASN A 236 18.33 -23.11 12.23
CA ASN A 236 19.17 -21.91 12.18
C ASN A 236 18.60 -20.81 13.09
N ALA A 237 19.15 -20.63 14.30
CA ALA A 237 18.77 -19.57 15.24
C ALA A 237 18.91 -18.14 14.65
N GLN A 238 19.61 -18.01 13.52
CA GLN A 238 19.76 -16.78 12.74
C GLN A 238 18.51 -16.41 11.92
N ALA A 239 17.57 -17.34 11.72
CA ALA A 239 16.33 -17.11 10.97
C ALA A 239 15.31 -16.23 11.73
N ALA A 240 15.42 -16.10 13.05
CA ALA A 240 14.42 -15.40 13.86
C ALA A 240 14.48 -13.87 13.78
N PHE A 241 15.66 -13.29 13.53
CA PHE A 241 15.82 -11.84 13.28
C PHE A 241 15.73 -11.49 11.79
N THR A 242 15.16 -12.38 10.98
CA THR A 242 14.86 -12.05 9.59
C THR A 242 13.40 -11.66 9.51
N SER A 243 13.13 -10.38 9.23
CA SER A 243 11.76 -9.99 8.90
C SER A 243 11.30 -10.73 7.65
N THR A 244 10.03 -11.11 7.64
CA THR A 244 9.39 -11.74 6.48
C THR A 244 8.46 -10.74 5.80
N LEU A 245 8.07 -11.02 4.56
CA LEU A 245 7.17 -10.16 3.76
C LEU A 245 7.66 -8.70 3.57
N LYS A 246 8.96 -8.42 3.75
CA LYS A 246 9.53 -7.13 3.34
C LYS A 246 9.36 -6.96 1.82
N GLY A 247 8.97 -5.75 1.39
CA GLY A 247 8.61 -5.45 0.00
C GLY A 247 7.15 -5.76 -0.36
N TYR A 248 6.41 -6.43 0.54
CA TYR A 248 4.99 -6.71 0.34
C TYR A 248 4.10 -5.61 0.93
N ARG A 249 2.88 -5.48 0.39
CA ARG A 249 1.84 -4.57 0.87
C ARG A 249 0.49 -5.24 0.83
N GLU A 250 -0.47 -4.62 1.49
CA GLU A 250 -1.87 -4.87 1.22
C GLU A 250 -2.26 -4.28 -0.15
N GLY A 251 -2.87 -5.12 -0.99
CA GLY A 251 -3.45 -4.73 -2.27
C GLY A 251 -4.95 -4.98 -2.26
N PHE A 252 -5.72 -4.02 -2.74
CA PHE A 252 -7.18 -4.01 -2.68
C PHE A 252 -7.77 -4.52 -3.98
N PHE A 253 -8.78 -5.37 -3.87
CA PHE A 253 -9.61 -5.80 -5.00
C PHE A 253 -11.06 -5.43 -4.76
N PHE A 254 -11.78 -5.21 -5.85
CA PHE A 254 -13.16 -4.74 -5.79
C PHE A 254 -14.04 -5.53 -6.76
N LYS A 255 -15.24 -5.86 -6.30
CA LYS A 255 -16.33 -6.47 -7.05
C LYS A 255 -15.94 -7.75 -7.80
N VAL A 256 -15.05 -8.54 -7.23
CA VAL A 256 -14.54 -9.77 -7.87
C VAL A 256 -15.53 -10.91 -7.72
N THR A 257 -15.61 -11.79 -8.71
CA THR A 257 -16.50 -12.96 -8.67
C THR A 257 -15.93 -14.07 -7.78
N PRO A 258 -16.73 -15.06 -7.34
CA PRO A 258 -16.22 -16.23 -6.61
C PRO A 258 -15.08 -16.97 -7.35
N ALA A 259 -15.14 -17.04 -8.68
CA ALA A 259 -14.10 -17.67 -9.50
C ALA A 259 -12.79 -16.85 -9.45
N THR A 260 -12.89 -15.53 -9.57
CA THR A 260 -11.76 -14.62 -9.40
C THR A 260 -11.20 -14.70 -7.99
N LEU A 261 -12.04 -14.82 -6.96
CA LEU A 261 -11.60 -14.95 -5.57
C LEU A 261 -10.78 -16.23 -5.33
N LYS A 262 -11.16 -17.34 -5.97
CA LYS A 262 -10.32 -18.56 -5.99
C LYS A 262 -8.97 -18.33 -6.68
N ASP A 263 -8.96 -17.62 -7.81
CA ASP A 263 -7.72 -17.26 -8.50
C ASP A 263 -6.81 -16.39 -7.62
N LEU A 264 -7.39 -15.44 -6.87
CA LEU A 264 -6.67 -14.65 -5.87
C LEU A 264 -6.06 -15.53 -4.77
N LEU A 265 -6.81 -16.50 -4.21
CA LEU A 265 -6.29 -17.44 -3.21
C LEU A 265 -5.11 -18.28 -3.72
N ILE A 266 -5.14 -18.68 -5.00
CA ILE A 266 -4.03 -19.42 -5.64
C ILE A 266 -2.83 -18.48 -5.85
N ARG A 267 -3.07 -17.20 -6.17
CA ARG A 267 -2.01 -16.24 -6.49
C ARG A 267 -1.31 -15.64 -5.29
N PHE A 268 -2.08 -15.27 -4.27
CA PHE A 268 -1.59 -14.50 -3.12
C PHE A 268 -1.58 -15.28 -1.81
N GLY A 269 -2.22 -16.46 -1.78
CA GLY A 269 -2.43 -17.20 -0.53
C GLY A 269 -3.64 -16.65 0.24
N PRO A 270 -3.58 -16.54 1.57
CA PRO A 270 -4.67 -16.00 2.37
C PRO A 270 -5.09 -14.60 1.92
N LEU A 271 -6.38 -14.29 2.05
CA LEU A 271 -6.94 -12.97 1.75
C LEU A 271 -8.06 -12.62 2.71
N ILE A 272 -8.34 -11.33 2.88
CA ILE A 272 -9.51 -10.87 3.61
C ILE A 272 -10.55 -10.41 2.61
N THR A 273 -11.81 -10.86 2.77
CA THR A 273 -12.95 -10.26 2.06
C THR A 273 -13.74 -9.35 2.98
N TYR A 274 -14.22 -8.25 2.43
CA TYR A 274 -15.20 -7.36 3.02
C TYR A 274 -16.55 -7.62 2.34
N SER A 275 -17.57 -7.83 3.16
CA SER A 275 -18.95 -7.77 2.70
C SER A 275 -19.66 -6.70 3.51
N SER A 276 -20.12 -5.66 2.83
CA SER A 276 -21.12 -4.75 3.38
C SER A 276 -22.49 -5.37 3.12
N ASP A 277 -23.00 -6.14 4.07
CA ASP A 277 -24.44 -6.32 4.12
C ASP A 277 -25.09 -5.10 4.78
N ARG A 278 -26.42 -4.97 4.69
CA ARG A 278 -27.15 -3.80 5.22
C ARG A 278 -27.02 -3.59 6.73
N TYR A 279 -26.39 -4.52 7.47
CA TYR A 279 -26.43 -4.57 8.93
C TYR A 279 -25.06 -4.76 9.59
N SER A 280 -24.03 -5.20 8.86
CA SER A 280 -22.68 -5.42 9.39
C SER A 280 -21.62 -5.47 8.30
N ASN A 281 -20.43 -4.97 8.64
CA ASN A 281 -19.21 -5.26 7.90
C ASN A 281 -18.71 -6.64 8.35
N VAL A 282 -18.81 -7.63 7.47
CA VAL A 282 -18.31 -8.97 7.76
C VAL A 282 -16.94 -9.13 7.12
N TYR A 283 -15.91 -9.21 7.96
CA TYR A 283 -14.54 -9.55 7.58
C TYR A 283 -14.39 -11.07 7.57
N ARG A 284 -13.90 -11.63 6.46
CA ARG A 284 -13.59 -13.07 6.38
C ARG A 284 -12.14 -13.26 5.95
N LEU A 285 -11.35 -13.89 6.79
CA LEU A 285 -10.02 -14.36 6.43
C LEU A 285 -10.15 -15.71 5.72
N LEU A 286 -10.05 -15.71 4.39
CA LEU A 286 -10.13 -16.92 3.58
C LEU A 286 -8.73 -17.50 3.39
N VAL A 287 -8.60 -18.81 3.58
CA VAL A 287 -7.34 -19.55 3.37
C VAL A 287 -7.49 -20.67 2.34
N GLY A 288 -8.67 -20.84 1.76
CA GLY A 288 -8.94 -21.90 0.79
C GLY A 288 -10.41 -22.17 0.54
N TRP A 289 -10.69 -23.27 -0.16
CA TRP A 289 -12.02 -23.87 -0.30
C TRP A 289 -11.93 -25.40 -0.21
N ASP A 290 -13.01 -26.03 0.20
CA ASP A 290 -13.09 -27.48 0.36
C ASP A 290 -14.51 -27.96 0.06
N ALA A 291 -14.67 -28.82 -0.95
CA ALA A 291 -15.94 -29.40 -1.35
C ALA A 291 -17.09 -28.37 -1.52
N GLY A 292 -16.78 -27.24 -2.18
CA GLY A 292 -17.75 -26.17 -2.43
C GLY A 292 -18.03 -25.27 -1.24
N LYS A 293 -17.21 -25.33 -0.18
CA LYS A 293 -17.27 -24.43 0.98
C LYS A 293 -16.00 -23.61 1.11
N TRP A 294 -16.12 -22.39 1.59
CA TRP A 294 -14.94 -21.59 1.95
C TRP A 294 -14.27 -22.19 3.19
N VAL A 295 -12.94 -22.15 3.22
CA VAL A 295 -12.15 -22.42 4.43
C VAL A 295 -11.80 -21.08 5.04
N VAL A 296 -12.51 -20.72 6.10
CA VAL A 296 -12.45 -19.44 6.77
C VAL A 296 -11.69 -19.60 8.08
N VAL A 297 -10.83 -18.63 8.42
CA VAL A 297 -10.24 -18.53 9.75
C VAL A 297 -11.09 -17.57 10.59
N LYS A 298 -11.52 -18.00 11.78
CA LYS A 298 -12.33 -17.21 12.71
C LYS A 298 -11.63 -17.04 14.05
N ALA A 299 -11.65 -15.83 14.59
CA ALA A 299 -11.20 -15.58 15.95
C ALA A 299 -12.13 -16.31 16.94
N SER A 300 -11.54 -17.03 17.88
CA SER A 300 -12.22 -17.71 18.97
C SER A 300 -11.51 -17.34 20.27
N GLY A 301 -11.95 -16.24 20.88
CA GLY A 301 -11.22 -15.61 21.98
C GLY A 301 -9.90 -15.04 21.49
N ASP A 302 -8.80 -15.48 22.08
CA ASP A 302 -7.43 -15.11 21.73
C ASP A 302 -6.74 -16.08 20.75
N THR A 303 -7.46 -17.11 20.29
CA THR A 303 -7.00 -18.10 19.32
C THR A 303 -7.73 -17.96 17.99
N TYR A 304 -7.27 -18.69 16.97
CA TYR A 304 -8.01 -18.90 15.73
C TYR A 304 -8.48 -20.33 15.58
N VAL A 305 -9.61 -20.50 14.89
CA VAL A 305 -10.15 -21.80 14.47
C VAL A 305 -10.51 -21.78 12.98
N LEU A 306 -10.53 -22.96 12.37
CA LEU A 306 -11.04 -23.13 11.01
C LEU A 306 -12.55 -23.36 11.01
N ASP A 307 -13.24 -22.65 10.13
CA ASP A 307 -14.63 -22.84 9.81
C ASP A 307 -14.78 -23.21 8.33
N LYS A 308 -15.55 -24.28 8.09
CA LYS A 308 -15.90 -24.78 6.75
C LYS A 308 -17.41 -24.92 6.59
N THR A 309 -18.19 -24.05 7.21
CA THR A 309 -19.66 -24.08 7.14
C THR A 309 -20.22 -23.22 6.00
N GLU A 310 -19.48 -22.19 5.57
CA GLU A 310 -19.91 -21.22 4.56
C GLU A 310 -19.77 -21.81 3.15
N ASN A 311 -20.88 -21.88 2.41
CA ASN A 311 -20.84 -22.32 1.02
C ASN A 311 -20.12 -21.28 0.15
N VAL A 312 -19.39 -21.74 -0.86
CA VAL A 312 -18.89 -20.88 -1.93
C VAL A 312 -20.11 -20.36 -2.69
N GLU A 313 -20.39 -19.08 -2.50
CA GLU A 313 -21.47 -18.41 -3.22
C GLU A 313 -21.25 -18.56 -4.73
N THR A 314 -22.31 -18.86 -5.48
CA THR A 314 -22.26 -18.97 -6.94
C THR A 314 -22.56 -17.65 -7.63
N THR A 315 -23.16 -16.71 -6.89
CA THR A 315 -23.55 -15.38 -7.34
C THR A 315 -23.18 -14.38 -6.27
N GLY A 316 -22.57 -13.26 -6.65
CA GLY A 316 -22.12 -12.26 -5.70
C GLY A 316 -20.81 -11.64 -6.17
N THR A 317 -20.43 -10.55 -5.52
CA THR A 317 -19.15 -9.89 -5.76
C THR A 317 -18.51 -9.59 -4.42
N PHE A 318 -17.18 -9.73 -4.36
CA PHE A 318 -16.39 -9.54 -3.15
C PHE A 318 -15.47 -8.34 -3.32
N ASP A 319 -15.32 -7.56 -2.26
CA ASP A 319 -14.24 -6.61 -2.08
C ASP A 319 -13.29 -7.20 -1.05
N GLY A 320 -12.04 -6.74 -1.00
CA GLY A 320 -11.08 -7.32 -0.06
C GLY A 320 -9.64 -6.89 -0.26
N ILE A 321 -8.75 -7.53 0.49
CA ILE A 321 -7.31 -7.32 0.43
C ILE A 321 -6.53 -8.63 0.28
N VAL A 322 -5.40 -8.53 -0.41
CA VAL A 322 -4.38 -9.57 -0.59
C VAL A 322 -3.01 -9.04 -0.15
N ILE A 323 -2.08 -9.94 0.18
CA ILE A 323 -0.66 -9.58 0.38
C ILE A 323 0.06 -9.64 -0.97
N LEU A 324 0.44 -8.46 -1.47
CA LEU A 324 0.99 -8.21 -2.80
C LEU A 324 2.48 -7.92 -2.73
N ASP A 325 3.31 -8.62 -3.53
CA ASP A 325 4.74 -8.31 -3.68
C ASP A 325 4.92 -7.08 -4.59
N THR A 326 4.87 -5.90 -3.99
CA THR A 326 4.95 -4.65 -4.74
C THR A 326 6.35 -4.38 -5.30
N ASP A 327 7.40 -4.86 -4.64
CA ASP A 327 8.76 -4.70 -5.17
C ASP A 327 8.91 -5.53 -6.45
N ALA A 328 8.41 -6.78 -6.49
CA ALA A 328 8.43 -7.59 -7.71
C ALA A 328 7.65 -6.96 -8.89
N ILE A 329 6.57 -6.22 -8.59
CA ILE A 329 5.73 -5.58 -9.60
C ILE A 329 6.38 -4.29 -10.11
N LEU A 330 6.74 -3.39 -9.19
CA LEU A 330 7.28 -2.07 -9.54
C LEU A 330 8.70 -2.15 -10.11
N CYS A 331 9.45 -3.23 -9.81
CA CYS A 331 10.81 -3.43 -10.32
C CYS A 331 10.88 -4.25 -11.63
N LYS A 332 9.76 -4.72 -12.20
CA LYS A 332 9.78 -5.58 -13.39
C LYS A 332 10.27 -4.86 -14.65
N GLU A 333 9.90 -3.58 -14.80
CA GLU A 333 10.26 -2.76 -15.96
C GLU A 333 10.83 -1.42 -15.50
N ILE A 334 12.01 -1.46 -14.89
CA ILE A 334 12.73 -0.23 -14.50
C ILE A 334 13.34 0.46 -15.72
N THR A 335 13.24 1.79 -15.75
CA THR A 335 13.89 2.67 -16.73
C THR A 335 14.96 3.51 -16.05
N ALA A 336 15.78 4.23 -16.83
CA ALA A 336 16.78 5.14 -16.27
C ALA A 336 16.17 6.29 -15.42
N GLU A 337 14.88 6.58 -15.62
CA GLU A 337 14.14 7.64 -14.93
C GLU A 337 13.33 7.12 -13.73
N THR A 338 13.21 5.81 -13.56
CA THR A 338 12.42 5.22 -12.46
C THR A 338 13.00 5.65 -11.10
N PRO A 339 12.23 6.38 -10.28
CA PRO A 339 12.65 6.83 -8.95
C PRO A 339 13.15 5.67 -8.07
N LYS A 340 14.18 5.92 -7.25
CA LYS A 340 14.70 4.92 -6.29
C LYS A 340 13.70 4.59 -5.19
N GLU A 341 12.73 5.48 -4.98
CA GLU A 341 11.65 5.37 -4.02
C GLU A 341 10.61 4.33 -4.47
N LEU A 342 10.39 4.18 -5.79
CA LEU A 342 9.47 3.18 -6.35
C LEU A 342 10.11 1.79 -6.40
N CYS A 343 11.35 1.70 -6.85
CA CYS A 343 12.12 0.46 -6.86
C CYS A 343 13.50 0.71 -6.25
N SER A 344 13.87 -0.04 -5.23
CA SER A 344 15.16 0.13 -4.55
C SER A 344 16.33 -0.04 -5.54
N CYS A 345 17.40 0.73 -5.36
CA CYS A 345 18.61 0.51 -6.12
C CYS A 345 19.28 -0.81 -5.67
N PRO A 346 19.77 -1.64 -6.60
CA PRO A 346 20.52 -2.84 -6.26
C PRO A 346 21.79 -2.51 -5.46
N SER A 347 22.24 -3.46 -4.63
CA SER A 347 23.50 -3.32 -3.90
C SER A 347 24.67 -3.25 -4.87
N LYS A 348 25.68 -2.42 -4.56
CA LYS A 348 26.93 -2.38 -5.33
C LYS A 348 27.73 -3.68 -5.22
N ASP A 349 27.46 -4.48 -4.19
CA ASP A 349 28.11 -5.77 -3.99
C ASP A 349 27.53 -6.85 -4.91
N ASP A 350 26.27 -6.71 -5.31
CA ASP A 350 25.63 -7.52 -6.35
C ASP A 350 25.87 -6.90 -7.72
N LYS A 351 27.06 -7.15 -8.27
CA LYS A 351 27.49 -6.56 -9.54
C LYS A 351 26.55 -6.88 -10.70
N GLU A 352 25.96 -8.08 -10.72
CA GLU A 352 25.09 -8.50 -11.80
C GLU A 352 23.79 -7.69 -11.79
N ALA A 353 23.11 -7.61 -10.63
CA ALA A 353 21.93 -6.77 -10.49
C ALA A 353 22.26 -5.28 -10.68
N TYR A 354 23.41 -4.83 -10.16
CA TYR A 354 23.84 -3.43 -10.28
C TYR A 354 24.12 -3.01 -11.72
N ASP A 355 24.83 -3.81 -12.50
CA ASP A 355 25.18 -3.49 -13.89
C ASP A 355 23.99 -3.67 -14.85
N ALA A 356 23.04 -4.55 -14.51
CA ALA A 356 21.80 -4.74 -15.27
C ALA A 356 20.82 -3.56 -15.12
N ASP A 357 20.85 -2.85 -13.98
CA ASP A 357 19.92 -1.75 -13.69
C ASP A 357 20.20 -0.53 -14.60
N PRO A 358 19.24 -0.09 -15.44
CA PRO A 358 19.45 1.05 -16.33
C PRO A 358 19.74 2.37 -15.60
N ARG A 359 19.41 2.49 -14.31
CA ARG A 359 19.65 3.67 -13.47
C ARG A 359 21.08 3.78 -12.97
N THR A 360 21.92 2.75 -13.17
CA THR A 360 23.34 2.76 -12.79
C THR A 360 24.26 3.06 -13.99
N LYS A 361 23.74 2.99 -15.23
CA LYS A 361 24.52 3.12 -16.47
C LYS A 361 25.24 4.45 -16.62
N ASP A 362 24.62 5.55 -16.20
CA ASP A 362 25.31 6.84 -16.10
C ASP A 362 25.97 6.99 -14.73
N LYS A 363 27.29 6.78 -14.68
CA LYS A 363 28.09 6.87 -13.46
C LYS A 363 28.09 8.25 -12.80
N LYS A 364 27.70 9.32 -13.52
CA LYS A 364 27.69 10.71 -13.03
C LYS A 364 26.28 11.19 -12.67
N THR A 365 25.27 10.76 -13.43
CA THR A 365 23.90 11.28 -13.27
C THR A 365 22.84 10.26 -12.92
N GLY A 366 23.16 8.97 -13.03
CA GLY A 366 22.25 7.87 -12.77
C GLY A 366 21.73 7.89 -11.33
N ILE A 367 20.41 7.68 -11.19
CA ILE A 367 19.70 7.74 -9.90
C ILE A 367 20.35 6.81 -8.86
N CYS A 368 20.86 5.64 -9.30
CA CYS A 368 21.49 4.65 -8.44
C CYS A 368 23.04 4.70 -8.44
N ALA A 369 23.64 5.51 -9.31
CA ALA A 369 25.09 5.71 -9.40
C ALA A 369 25.57 6.96 -8.64
N ALA A 370 24.76 8.01 -8.61
CA ALA A 370 25.00 9.19 -7.82
C ALA A 370 24.88 8.81 -6.34
N GLY A 371 26.01 8.55 -5.68
CA GLY A 371 26.05 8.42 -4.22
C GLY A 371 25.38 9.61 -3.55
N THR A 372 25.08 9.48 -2.25
CA THR A 372 24.42 10.46 -1.34
C THR A 372 24.89 11.92 -1.43
N MET A 373 25.93 12.23 -2.21
CA MET A 373 26.43 13.55 -2.51
C MET A 373 25.39 14.52 -3.12
N ARG A 374 24.36 14.08 -3.86
CA ARG A 374 23.33 15.04 -4.37
C ARG A 374 22.54 15.73 -3.25
N ALA A 375 22.20 14.99 -2.18
CA ALA A 375 21.53 15.59 -1.01
C ALA A 375 22.48 16.54 -0.26
N ALA A 376 23.75 16.16 -0.11
CA ALA A 376 24.76 17.03 0.49
C ALA A 376 24.97 18.32 -0.32
N TRP A 377 25.01 18.25 -1.65
CA TRP A 377 25.15 19.44 -2.50
C TRP A 377 23.90 20.33 -2.51
N ALA A 378 22.69 19.77 -2.48
CA ALA A 378 21.46 20.57 -2.38
C ALA A 378 21.39 21.34 -1.05
N VAL A 379 21.78 20.70 0.06
CA VAL A 379 21.90 21.35 1.38
C VAL A 379 23.00 22.41 1.37
N VAL A 380 24.16 22.14 0.77
CA VAL A 380 25.26 23.12 0.65
C VAL A 380 24.84 24.33 -0.18
N VAL A 381 24.11 24.14 -1.28
CA VAL A 381 23.58 25.25 -2.10
C VAL A 381 22.51 26.04 -1.33
N ALA A 382 21.59 25.37 -0.63
CA ALA A 382 20.58 26.04 0.17
C ALA A 382 21.16 26.82 1.37
N VAL A 383 22.20 26.28 2.03
CA VAL A 383 22.79 26.87 3.24
C VAL A 383 23.87 27.91 2.91
N LEU A 384 24.63 27.76 1.82
CA LEU A 384 25.72 28.69 1.48
C LEU A 384 25.34 29.65 0.37
N ALA A 385 24.65 29.20 -0.68
CA ALA A 385 24.38 30.05 -1.85
C ALA A 385 23.17 30.96 -1.66
N VAL A 386 22.10 30.50 -1.00
CA VAL A 386 20.91 31.33 -0.76
C VAL A 386 21.20 32.52 0.17
N PRO A 387 21.92 32.36 1.30
CA PRO A 387 22.31 33.52 2.10
C PRO A 387 23.31 34.43 1.40
N ALA A 388 24.26 33.88 0.64
CA ALA A 388 25.21 34.69 -0.13
C ALA A 388 24.50 35.53 -1.22
N LEU A 389 23.50 34.97 -1.91
CA LEU A 389 22.71 35.69 -2.90
C LEU A 389 21.79 36.75 -2.26
N SER A 390 21.34 36.53 -1.02
CA SER A 390 20.57 37.53 -0.25
C SER A 390 21.38 38.76 0.17
N LEU A 391 22.72 38.72 0.07
CA LEU A 391 23.61 39.87 0.32
C LEU A 391 23.82 40.77 -0.90
N PHE A 392 23.31 40.38 -2.07
CA PHE A 392 23.47 41.12 -3.34
C PHE A 392 22.15 41.76 -3.85
N TRP A 393 21.10 41.80 -3.01
CA TRP A 393 19.83 42.46 -3.30
C TRP A 393 19.48 43.50 -2.24
#